data_AF-A0AAW3J5Z9-F1
#
_entry.id   AF-A0AAW3J5Z9-F1
#
_cell.length_a   1.000
_cell.length_b   1.000
_cell.length_c   1.000
_cell.angle_alpha   90.00
_cell.angle_beta   90.00
_cell.angle_gamma   90.00
#
_symmetry.space_group_name_H-M   'P 1'
#
loop_
_entity.id
_entity.type
_entity.pdbx_description
1 polymer ?
#
loop_
_entity_poly.entity_id
_entity_poly.type
_entity_poly.pdbx_seq_one_letter_code
_entity_poly.pdbx_strand_id
1 'polypeptide(L)'
;MFKEVCNALGISRSELAEKLGLSKTTIDSWSDNSRISKTAQVALGLMLENHKLRSIIKNLQDGFTLLNSYNLEGNIMNNTSSKDHNDLINRINHIFNELKLSEITCARAMGENNFAKINQILNFKTYPDFDFLEKFASTFKIDHHWLLTGKGSSFANDLIKSNFNSQFINEAKEFDKIYIITCKDNFQFTKIVVKQNNEFDLYQTDFCIGSKFIMEARECSDLCDLYEFYQKFKRNISCLEFNEDDYRKLLSRNYYPKNILDRGKTSYVLFDLLDLREDNKEKYGEFFGECIKIIKSTLKDRENRRMERNSIN
;
A
#
# COMPACT_ATOMS: atom_id res chain seq x y z
N MET A 1 10.61 39.19 20.23
CA MET A 1 10.20 38.11 19.30
C MET A 1 10.97 38.17 17.97
N PHE A 2 10.80 39.17 17.09
CA PHE A 2 11.52 39.15 15.80
C PHE A 2 13.07 39.18 15.93
N LYS A 3 13.61 39.96 16.89
CA LYS A 3 15.05 39.97 17.20
C LYS A 3 15.58 38.60 17.65
N GLU A 4 14.76 37.88 18.41
CA GLU A 4 15.07 36.54 18.91
C GLU A 4 15.11 35.53 17.77
N VAL A 5 14.19 35.63 16.80
CA VAL A 5 14.19 34.83 15.57
C VAL A 5 15.44 35.12 14.73
N CYS A 6 15.76 36.40 14.49
CA CYS A 6 16.97 36.78 13.77
C CYS A 6 18.23 36.22 14.44
N ASN A 7 18.34 36.33 15.76
CA ASN A 7 19.49 35.84 16.52
C ASN A 7 19.56 34.31 16.51
N ALA A 8 18.45 33.62 16.76
CA ALA A 8 18.41 32.16 16.86
C ALA A 8 18.69 31.48 15.51
N LEU A 9 18.22 32.06 14.41
CA LEU A 9 18.43 31.52 13.06
C LEU A 9 19.68 32.09 12.37
N GLY A 10 20.37 33.06 12.98
CA GLY A 10 21.54 33.72 12.38
C GLY A 10 21.23 34.52 11.10
N ILE A 11 20.01 35.04 10.97
CA ILE A 11 19.53 35.75 9.78
C ILE A 11 19.36 37.25 10.01
N SER A 12 19.59 38.02 8.95
CA SER A 12 19.35 39.46 8.92
C SER A 12 17.85 39.79 8.87
N ARG A 13 17.51 41.05 9.16
CA ARG A 13 16.13 41.54 9.05
C ARG A 13 15.60 41.52 7.62
N SER A 14 16.47 41.70 6.63
CA SER A 14 16.10 41.62 5.21
C SER A 14 15.68 40.20 4.84
N GLU A 15 16.45 39.20 5.27
CA GLU A 15 16.15 37.78 5.03
C GLU A 15 14.90 37.32 5.80
N LEU A 16 14.68 37.86 7.00
CA LEU A 16 13.44 37.62 7.73
C LEU A 16 12.23 38.20 6.98
N ALA A 17 12.36 39.39 6.39
CA ALA A 17 11.31 40.01 5.59
C ALA A 17 10.95 39.13 4.37
N GLU A 18 11.98 38.67 3.65
CA GLU A 18 11.83 37.78 2.50
C GLU A 18 11.12 36.47 2.87
N LYS A 19 11.54 35.81 3.96
CA LYS A 19 10.93 34.56 4.43
C LYS A 19 9.48 34.70 4.88
N LEU A 20 9.07 35.91 5.30
CA LEU A 20 7.71 36.20 5.70
C LEU A 20 6.86 36.80 4.57
N GLY A 21 7.44 37.05 3.38
CA GLY A 21 6.77 37.73 2.28
C GLY A 21 6.43 39.19 2.58
N LEU A 22 7.23 39.85 3.42
CA LEU A 22 7.03 41.23 3.88
C LEU A 22 8.14 42.16 3.37
N SER A 23 7.87 43.46 3.31
CA SER A 23 8.91 44.44 3.03
C SER A 23 9.85 44.62 4.22
N LYS A 24 11.12 44.90 3.96
CA LYS A 24 12.11 45.23 5.00
C LYS A 24 11.64 46.39 5.89
N THR A 25 11.01 47.41 5.30
CA THR A 25 10.44 48.55 6.02
C THR A 25 9.37 48.15 7.03
N THR A 26 8.57 47.11 6.71
CA THR A 26 7.57 46.55 7.63
C THR A 26 8.26 45.92 8.84
N ILE A 27 9.32 45.14 8.63
CA ILE A 27 10.10 44.53 9.72
C ILE A 27 10.82 45.61 10.56
N ASP A 28 11.37 46.64 9.94
CA ASP A 28 12.05 47.73 10.65
C ASP A 28 11.10 48.57 11.51
N SER A 29 9.80 48.60 11.18
CA SER A 29 8.76 49.25 11.98
C SER A 29 8.39 48.49 13.26
N TRP A 30 8.82 47.23 13.42
CA TRP A 30 8.58 46.41 14.60
C TRP A 30 9.52 46.80 15.74
N SER A 31 9.24 47.93 16.40
CA SER A 31 9.98 48.37 17.58
C SER A 31 9.69 47.52 18.83
N ASP A 32 8.45 47.04 18.95
CA ASP A 32 7.93 46.24 20.06
C ASP A 32 6.95 45.17 19.54
N ASN A 33 6.58 44.22 20.41
CA ASN A 33 5.70 43.12 20.01
C ASN A 33 4.26 43.58 19.66
N SER A 34 3.81 44.76 20.13
CA SER A 34 2.46 45.26 19.88
C SER A 34 2.25 45.72 18.43
N ARG A 35 3.35 46.07 17.75
CA ARG A 35 3.37 46.45 16.32
C ARG A 35 3.49 45.26 15.37
N ILE A 36 3.67 44.05 15.89
CA ILE A 36 3.72 42.82 15.10
C ILE A 36 2.30 42.26 15.01
N SER A 37 1.81 42.03 13.79
CA SER A 37 0.48 41.43 13.60
C SER A 37 0.42 40.04 14.24
N LYS A 38 -0.77 39.64 14.72
CA LYS A 38 -0.96 38.32 15.35
C LYS A 38 -0.51 37.17 14.44
N THR A 39 -0.79 37.27 13.14
CA THR A 39 -0.35 36.29 12.14
C THR A 39 1.18 36.23 12.03
N ALA A 40 1.85 37.38 12.02
CA ALA A 40 3.31 37.42 11.99
C ALA A 40 3.93 36.89 13.29
N GLN A 41 3.31 37.13 14.46
CA GLN A 41 3.76 36.53 15.72
C GLN A 41 3.67 35.00 15.70
N VAL A 42 2.59 34.43 15.16
CA VAL A 42 2.45 32.97 14.99
C VAL A 42 3.53 32.43 14.05
N ALA A 43 3.75 33.08 12.91
CA ALA A 43 4.79 32.67 11.96
C ALA A 43 6.20 32.70 12.58
N LEU A 44 6.53 33.76 13.33
CA LEU A 44 7.79 33.86 14.07
C LEU A 44 7.93 32.78 15.15
N GLY A 45 6.84 32.45 15.86
CA GLY A 45 6.80 31.37 16.82
C GLY A 45 7.09 30.00 16.18
N LEU A 46 6.44 29.71 15.05
CA LEU A 46 6.67 28.49 14.28
C LEU A 46 8.10 28.40 13.76
N MET A 47 8.72 29.51 13.36
CA MET A 47 10.13 29.53 12.95
C MET A 47 11.09 29.15 14.08
N LEU A 48 10.85 29.65 15.30
CA LEU A 48 11.64 29.29 16.48
C LEU A 48 11.45 27.82 16.87
N GLU A 49 10.20 27.34 16.86
CA GLU A 49 9.89 25.95 17.16
C GLU A 49 10.52 25.00 16.14
N ASN A 50 10.43 25.31 14.85
CA ASN A 50 11.05 24.52 13.78
C ASN A 50 12.58 24.49 13.94
N HIS A 51 13.22 25.63 14.26
CA HIS A 51 14.65 25.69 14.53
C HIS A 51 15.04 24.82 15.74
N LYS A 52 14.27 24.86 16.83
CA LYS A 52 14.47 24.01 18.01
C LYS A 52 14.33 22.52 17.67
N LEU A 53 13.30 22.15 16.91
CA LEU A 53 13.08 20.77 16.47
C LEU A 53 14.23 20.28 15.58
N ARG A 54 14.71 21.11 14.64
CA ARG A 54 15.88 20.78 13.81
C ARG A 54 17.15 20.60 14.62
N SER A 55 17.37 21.41 15.65
CA SER A 55 18.50 21.27 16.57
C SER A 55 18.43 19.95 17.36
N ILE A 56 17.25 19.57 17.86
CA ILE A 56 17.04 18.28 18.53
C ILE A 56 17.33 17.11 17.58
N ILE A 57 16.83 17.16 16.35
CA ILE A 57 17.09 16.13 15.33
C ILE A 57 18.59 16.02 15.04
N LYS A 58 19.28 17.16 14.88
CA LYS A 58 20.72 17.17 14.66
C LYS A 58 21.48 16.55 15.84
N ASN A 59 21.14 16.91 17.08
CA ASN A 59 21.77 16.33 18.26
C ASN A 59 21.54 14.81 18.35
N LEU A 60 20.37 14.31 17.94
CA LEU A 60 20.11 12.88 17.86
C LEU A 60 20.97 12.21 16.77
N GLN A 61 21.07 12.82 15.58
CA GLN A 61 21.91 12.33 14.48
C GLN A 61 23.40 12.30 14.87
N ASP A 62 23.89 13.35 15.52
CA ASP A 62 25.26 13.45 16.01
C ASP A 62 25.50 12.38 17.09
N GLY A 63 24.53 12.17 18.00
CA GLY A 63 24.57 11.09 18.99
C GLY A 63 24.60 9.69 18.36
N PHE A 64 23.77 9.43 17.35
CA PHE A 64 23.80 8.18 16.60
C PHE A 64 25.13 7.98 15.86
N THR A 65 25.70 9.05 15.31
CA THR A 65 27.00 8.99 14.62
C THR A 65 28.13 8.66 15.60
N LEU A 66 28.11 9.25 16.79
CA LEU A 66 29.07 8.96 17.87
C LEU A 66 28.95 7.53 18.41
N LEU A 67 27.73 7.04 18.56
CA LEU A 67 27.46 5.64 18.94
C LEU A 67 27.95 4.68 17.85
N ASN A 68 27.71 5.00 16.58
CA ASN A 68 28.18 4.20 15.46
C ASN A 68 29.71 4.20 15.35
N SER A 69 30.39 5.32 15.60
CA SER A 69 31.86 5.37 15.62
C SER A 69 32.46 4.54 16.75
N TYR A 70 31.84 4.56 17.95
CA TYR A 70 32.23 3.68 19.05
C TYR A 70 32.00 2.19 18.72
N ASN A 71 30.95 1.87 17.97
CA ASN A 71 30.68 0.51 17.51
C ASN A 71 31.57 0.06 16.34
N LEU A 72 32.31 0.95 15.67
CA LEU A 72 33.16 0.62 14.52
C LEU A 72 34.56 0.14 14.93
N GLU A 73 35.12 0.61 16.05
CA GLU A 73 36.47 0.22 16.49
C GLU A 73 36.54 -1.20 17.10
N GLY A 74 35.40 -1.83 17.43
CA GLY A 74 35.37 -3.16 18.06
C GLY A 74 34.76 -4.32 17.24
N ASN A 75 34.12 -4.08 16.09
CA ASN A 75 32.98 -4.94 15.70
C ASN A 75 32.77 -5.24 14.19
N ILE A 76 33.82 -5.37 13.38
CA ILE A 76 33.64 -5.71 11.96
C ILE A 76 32.95 -7.09 11.77
N MET A 77 33.05 -8.02 12.73
CA MET A 77 32.36 -9.32 12.70
C MET A 77 30.95 -9.33 13.36
N ASN A 78 30.70 -8.45 14.33
CA ASN A 78 29.41 -8.37 15.05
C ASN A 78 28.39 -7.45 14.36
N ASN A 79 28.84 -6.59 13.44
CA ASN A 79 27.96 -5.69 12.68
C ASN A 79 27.01 -6.45 11.74
N THR A 80 27.43 -7.56 11.14
CA THR A 80 26.56 -8.37 10.26
C THR A 80 25.48 -9.09 11.06
N SER A 81 25.83 -9.74 12.18
CA SER A 81 24.86 -10.43 13.05
C SER A 81 23.88 -9.46 13.71
N SER A 82 24.31 -8.25 14.10
CA SER A 82 23.39 -7.26 14.67
C SER A 82 22.48 -6.64 13.60
N LYS A 83 22.96 -6.50 12.36
CA LYS A 83 22.17 -6.00 11.23
C LYS A 83 21.07 -6.99 10.85
N ASP A 84 21.39 -8.27 10.72
CA ASP A 84 20.40 -9.30 10.38
C ASP A 84 19.31 -9.41 11.44
N HIS A 85 19.69 -9.30 12.72
CA HIS A 85 18.73 -9.20 13.82
C HIS A 85 17.87 -7.95 13.74
N ASN A 86 18.49 -6.79 13.50
CA ASN A 86 17.76 -5.54 13.39
C ASN A 86 16.74 -5.57 12.25
N ASP A 87 17.15 -6.10 11.09
CA ASP A 87 16.29 -6.25 9.93
C ASP A 87 15.13 -7.23 10.21
N LEU A 88 15.37 -8.31 10.95
CA LEU A 88 14.32 -9.25 11.38
C LEU A 88 13.31 -8.59 12.32
N ILE A 89 13.78 -7.91 13.37
CA ILE A 89 12.89 -7.21 14.31
C ILE A 89 12.12 -6.09 13.59
N ASN A 90 12.73 -5.38 12.64
CA ASN A 90 12.05 -4.39 11.80
C ASN A 90 10.92 -5.02 10.97
N ARG A 91 11.12 -6.22 10.42
CA ARG A 91 10.06 -6.96 9.71
C ARG A 91 8.94 -7.39 10.65
N ILE A 92 9.24 -7.84 11.88
CA ILE A 92 8.22 -8.13 12.89
C ILE A 92 7.43 -6.85 13.22
N ASN A 93 8.11 -5.73 13.47
CA ASN A 93 7.48 -4.44 13.75
C ASN A 93 6.61 -3.95 12.59
N HIS A 94 7.03 -4.17 11.35
CA HIS A 94 6.21 -3.89 10.17
C HIS A 94 4.86 -4.62 10.23
N ILE A 95 4.86 -5.90 10.58
CA ILE A 95 3.63 -6.68 10.76
C ILE A 95 2.79 -6.16 11.93
N PHE A 96 3.40 -5.79 13.05
CA PHE A 96 2.69 -5.18 14.17
C PHE A 96 1.95 -3.90 13.76
N ASN A 97 2.61 -3.04 12.98
CA ASN A 97 2.02 -1.80 12.49
C ASN A 97 0.88 -2.07 11.51
N GLU A 98 1.10 -2.94 10.52
CA GLU A 98 0.11 -3.27 9.50
C GLU A 98 -1.14 -3.93 10.10
N LEU A 99 -0.97 -4.85 11.05
CA LEU A 99 -2.09 -5.55 11.70
C LEU A 99 -2.62 -4.83 12.95
N LYS A 100 -2.06 -3.66 13.29
CA LYS A 100 -2.40 -2.88 14.50
C LYS A 100 -2.33 -3.73 15.79
N LEU A 101 -1.28 -4.52 15.91
CA LEU A 101 -1.07 -5.42 17.05
C LEU A 101 -0.45 -4.68 18.23
N SER A 102 -0.75 -5.18 19.44
CA SER A 102 0.04 -4.96 20.64
C SER A 102 0.69 -6.28 21.06
N GLU A 103 1.64 -6.25 21.98
CA GLU A 103 2.28 -7.47 22.47
C GLU A 103 1.25 -8.43 23.11
N ILE A 104 0.21 -7.87 23.74
CA ILE A 104 -0.87 -8.64 24.35
C ILE A 104 -1.73 -9.31 23.28
N THR A 105 -2.14 -8.60 22.23
CA THR A 105 -2.96 -9.19 21.17
C THR A 105 -2.17 -10.21 20.36
N CYS A 106 -0.87 -9.96 20.15
CA CYS A 106 0.04 -10.89 19.52
C CYS A 106 0.19 -12.18 20.34
N ALA A 107 0.50 -12.08 21.63
CA ALA A 107 0.62 -13.23 22.54
C ALA A 107 -0.66 -14.08 22.51
N ARG A 108 -1.83 -13.44 22.64
CA ARG A 108 -3.11 -14.13 22.64
C ARG A 108 -3.39 -14.84 21.31
N ALA A 109 -3.13 -14.19 20.18
CA ALA A 109 -3.33 -14.78 18.85
C ALA A 109 -2.41 -15.99 18.64
N MET A 110 -1.18 -15.92 19.14
CA MET A 110 -0.24 -17.03 19.15
C MET A 110 -0.56 -18.07 20.24
N GLY A 111 -1.59 -17.90 21.08
CA GLY A 111 -1.87 -18.83 22.18
C GLY A 111 -0.76 -18.90 23.25
N GLU A 112 0.00 -17.82 23.41
CA GLU A 112 1.01 -17.67 24.47
C GLU A 112 0.37 -17.21 25.78
N ASN A 113 0.85 -17.73 26.91
CA ASN A 113 0.31 -17.42 28.23
C ASN A 113 0.75 -16.04 28.77
N ASN A 114 1.78 -15.43 28.17
CA ASN A 114 2.24 -14.09 28.51
C ASN A 114 2.86 -13.39 27.30
N PHE A 115 3.04 -12.07 27.40
CA PHE A 115 3.65 -11.25 26.34
C PHE A 115 5.12 -10.89 26.60
N ALA A 116 5.74 -11.45 27.65
CA ALA A 116 7.08 -11.08 28.07
C ALA A 116 8.14 -11.44 27.01
N LYS A 117 8.04 -12.64 26.42
CA LYS A 117 8.93 -13.07 25.32
C LYS A 117 8.83 -12.10 24.13
N ILE A 118 7.61 -11.73 23.74
CA ILE A 118 7.37 -10.78 22.64
C ILE A 118 7.97 -9.41 22.96
N ASN A 119 7.70 -8.87 24.15
CA ASN A 119 8.25 -7.58 24.55
C ASN A 119 9.79 -7.57 24.59
N GLN A 120 10.42 -8.68 25.00
CA GLN A 120 11.88 -8.81 24.94
C GLN A 120 12.40 -8.84 23.50
N ILE A 121 11.73 -9.55 22.59
CA ILE A 121 12.07 -9.60 21.16
C ILE A 121 11.97 -8.21 20.52
N LEU A 122 10.85 -7.51 20.69
CA LEU A 122 10.62 -6.19 20.07
C LEU A 122 11.57 -5.11 20.60
N ASN A 123 12.06 -5.27 21.84
CA ASN A 123 13.04 -4.37 22.46
C ASN A 123 14.49 -4.84 22.27
N PHE A 124 14.76 -5.75 21.32
CA PHE A 124 16.11 -6.23 20.98
C PHE A 124 16.85 -6.89 22.17
N LYS A 125 16.12 -7.36 23.18
CA LYS A 125 16.69 -8.03 24.36
C LYS A 125 16.90 -9.53 24.14
N THR A 126 16.21 -10.11 23.16
CA THR A 126 16.27 -11.56 22.89
C THR A 126 16.02 -11.83 21.42
N TYR A 127 16.74 -12.80 20.87
CA TYR A 127 16.50 -13.28 19.51
C TYR A 127 15.25 -14.16 19.46
N PRO A 128 14.36 -13.96 18.46
CA PRO A 128 13.29 -14.91 18.22
C PRO A 128 13.88 -16.26 17.75
N ASP A 129 13.42 -17.36 18.34
CA ASP A 129 13.75 -18.71 17.90
C ASP A 129 12.91 -19.12 16.67
N PHE A 130 13.31 -20.18 15.97
CA PHE A 130 12.62 -20.65 14.77
C PHE A 130 11.16 -21.03 15.06
N ASP A 131 10.89 -21.67 16.19
CA ASP A 131 9.53 -22.02 16.63
C ASP A 131 8.65 -20.76 16.75
N PHE A 132 9.17 -19.68 17.35
CA PHE A 132 8.46 -18.41 17.39
C PHE A 132 8.22 -17.85 15.99
N LEU A 133 9.22 -17.87 15.11
CA LEU A 133 9.12 -17.29 13.76
C LEU A 133 8.13 -18.06 12.87
N GLU A 134 8.12 -19.38 12.92
CA GLU A 134 7.15 -20.23 12.22
C GLU A 134 5.74 -20.01 12.74
N LYS A 135 5.58 -19.99 14.08
CA LYS A 135 4.30 -19.74 14.71
C LYS A 135 3.78 -18.34 14.44
N PHE A 136 4.64 -17.33 14.47
CA PHE A 136 4.29 -15.95 14.13
C PHE A 136 3.84 -15.86 12.67
N ALA A 137 4.61 -16.45 11.75
CA ALA A 137 4.30 -16.44 10.33
C ALA A 137 2.94 -17.10 10.02
N SER A 138 2.72 -18.30 10.57
CA SER A 138 1.49 -19.06 10.39
C SER A 138 0.26 -18.42 11.07
N THR A 139 0.43 -17.80 12.24
CA THR A 139 -0.64 -17.12 12.97
C THR A 139 -1.15 -15.90 12.20
N PHE A 140 -0.23 -15.10 11.67
CA PHE A 140 -0.55 -13.84 11.01
C PHE A 140 -0.61 -13.91 9.48
N LYS A 141 -0.42 -15.11 8.91
CA LYS A 141 -0.58 -15.38 7.48
C LYS A 141 0.32 -14.48 6.64
N ILE A 142 1.60 -14.51 7.00
CA ILE A 142 2.68 -13.80 6.33
C ILE A 142 3.66 -14.81 5.75
N ASP A 143 4.36 -14.39 4.69
CA ASP A 143 5.38 -15.21 4.07
C ASP A 143 6.57 -15.42 5.02
N HIS A 144 6.83 -16.69 5.35
CA HIS A 144 7.91 -17.08 6.24
C HIS A 144 9.29 -16.83 5.61
N HIS A 145 9.42 -16.99 4.29
CA HIS A 145 10.69 -16.74 3.59
C HIS A 145 11.09 -15.26 3.66
N TRP A 146 10.13 -14.37 3.42
CA TRP A 146 10.28 -12.92 3.60
C TRP A 146 10.61 -12.57 5.05
N LEU A 147 9.93 -13.18 6.03
CA LEU A 147 10.23 -12.92 7.44
C LEU A 147 11.68 -13.22 7.78
N LEU A 148 12.23 -14.34 7.28
CA LEU A 148 13.62 -14.72 7.55
C LEU A 148 14.64 -13.92 6.75
N THR A 149 14.38 -13.69 5.48
CA THR A 149 15.41 -13.20 4.53
C THR A 149 15.22 -11.75 4.09
N GLY A 150 14.03 -11.19 4.30
CA GLY A 150 13.61 -9.91 3.74
C GLY A 150 13.37 -9.91 2.22
N LYS A 151 13.49 -11.06 1.55
CA LYS A 151 13.26 -11.18 0.10
C LYS A 151 11.81 -11.54 -0.18
N GLY A 152 11.24 -10.96 -1.24
CA GLY A 152 9.83 -11.13 -1.57
C GLY A 152 8.94 -10.10 -0.85
N SER A 153 7.72 -10.51 -0.51
CA SER A 153 6.70 -9.63 0.06
C SER A 153 6.00 -10.26 1.25
N SER A 154 5.67 -9.46 2.27
CA SER A 154 5.16 -9.97 3.54
C SER A 154 3.82 -10.70 3.45
N PHE A 155 2.93 -10.26 2.55
CA PHE A 155 1.60 -10.86 2.34
C PHE A 155 1.49 -11.54 0.97
N ALA A 156 2.61 -12.11 0.48
CA ALA A 156 2.59 -13.01 -0.67
C ALA A 156 2.10 -14.39 -0.25
N ASN A 157 0.79 -14.54 -0.12
CA ASN A 157 0.15 -15.82 0.17
C ASN A 157 -0.07 -16.62 -1.12
N ASP A 158 -0.12 -17.95 -1.01
CA ASP A 158 -0.38 -18.88 -2.10
C ASP A 158 -1.81 -19.46 -2.01
N LEU A 159 -2.82 -18.60 -1.90
CA LEU A 159 -4.22 -19.05 -1.85
C LEU A 159 -4.67 -19.54 -3.21
N ILE A 160 -4.32 -18.80 -4.26
CA ILE A 160 -4.69 -19.11 -5.63
C ILE A 160 -3.62 -20.04 -6.22
N LYS A 161 -4.03 -21.25 -6.60
CA LYS A 161 -3.12 -22.26 -7.18
C LYS A 161 -3.22 -22.31 -8.69
N SER A 162 -4.31 -21.77 -9.23
CA SER A 162 -4.62 -21.77 -10.65
C SER A 162 -3.79 -20.75 -11.42
N ASN A 163 -3.16 -21.22 -12.51
CA ASN A 163 -2.49 -20.36 -13.50
C ASN A 163 -3.39 -20.00 -14.69
N PHE A 164 -4.56 -20.64 -14.80
CA PHE A 164 -5.50 -20.48 -15.91
C PHE A 164 -6.89 -20.13 -15.40
N ASN A 165 -7.60 -19.28 -16.13
CA ASN A 165 -8.93 -18.79 -15.74
C ASN A 165 -9.95 -19.93 -15.57
N SER A 166 -9.89 -20.96 -16.41
CA SER A 166 -10.77 -22.14 -16.31
C SER A 166 -10.63 -22.90 -14.98
N GLN A 167 -9.42 -22.94 -14.42
CA GLN A 167 -9.15 -23.55 -13.12
C GLN A 167 -9.53 -22.57 -11.99
N PHE A 168 -9.18 -21.30 -12.14
CA PHE A 168 -9.47 -20.25 -11.16
C PHE A 168 -10.97 -20.11 -10.90
N ILE A 169 -11.82 -20.27 -11.92
CA ILE A 169 -13.28 -20.28 -11.79
C ILE A 169 -13.78 -21.36 -10.81
N ASN A 170 -13.09 -22.49 -10.66
CA ASN A 170 -13.49 -23.50 -9.68
C ASN A 170 -13.01 -23.16 -8.28
N GLU A 171 -11.78 -22.66 -8.12
CA GLU A 171 -11.26 -22.16 -6.85
C GLU A 171 -12.10 -20.99 -6.30
N ALA A 172 -12.54 -20.10 -7.19
CA ALA A 172 -13.32 -18.91 -6.84
C ALA A 172 -14.67 -19.21 -6.17
N LYS A 173 -15.18 -20.44 -6.25
CA LYS A 173 -16.40 -20.86 -5.54
C LYS A 173 -16.19 -20.99 -4.04
N GLU A 174 -14.96 -21.30 -3.62
CA GLU A 174 -14.61 -21.52 -2.22
C GLU A 174 -14.28 -20.20 -1.50
N PHE A 175 -14.01 -19.12 -2.25
CA PHE A 175 -13.60 -17.84 -1.67
C PHE A 175 -14.75 -17.07 -1.01
N ASP A 176 -14.55 -16.66 0.24
CA ASP A 176 -15.49 -15.85 1.04
C ASP A 176 -15.90 -14.56 0.31
N LYS A 177 -14.93 -13.91 -0.33
CA LYS A 177 -15.13 -12.63 -1.03
C LYS A 177 -14.17 -12.47 -2.19
N ILE A 178 -14.66 -11.86 -3.27
CA ILE A 178 -13.87 -11.53 -4.45
C ILE A 178 -13.96 -10.03 -4.70
N TYR A 179 -12.86 -9.42 -5.08
CA TYR A 179 -12.76 -8.02 -5.43
C TYR A 179 -12.19 -7.90 -6.85
N ILE A 180 -12.87 -7.13 -7.69
CA ILE A 180 -12.28 -6.67 -8.96
C ILE A 180 -11.85 -5.23 -8.72
N ILE A 181 -10.56 -4.96 -8.86
CA ILE A 181 -9.97 -3.68 -8.49
C ILE A 181 -9.38 -2.98 -9.71
N THR A 182 -9.50 -1.66 -9.75
CA THR A 182 -8.88 -0.81 -10.77
C THR A 182 -8.29 0.45 -10.14
N CYS A 183 -7.39 1.10 -10.89
CA CYS A 183 -6.87 2.42 -10.54
C CYS A 183 -7.75 3.51 -11.17
N LYS A 184 -7.95 4.60 -10.43
CA LYS A 184 -8.79 5.74 -10.84
C LYS A 184 -8.29 6.46 -12.09
N ASP A 185 -6.98 6.42 -12.34
CA ASP A 185 -6.40 6.98 -13.56
C ASP A 185 -6.78 6.19 -14.81
N ASN A 186 -7.34 4.98 -14.64
CA ASN A 186 -7.67 4.03 -15.69
C ASN A 186 -6.48 3.74 -16.64
N PHE A 187 -5.25 3.83 -16.12
CA PHE A 187 -4.02 3.54 -16.88
C PHE A 187 -3.34 2.25 -16.41
N GLN A 188 -3.70 1.78 -15.22
CA GLN A 188 -3.19 0.53 -14.66
C GLN A 188 -4.10 -0.65 -15.05
N PHE A 189 -3.55 -1.87 -14.96
CA PHE A 189 -4.31 -3.08 -15.18
C PHE A 189 -5.46 -3.22 -14.17
N THR A 190 -6.58 -3.79 -14.59
CA THR A 190 -7.58 -4.31 -13.65
C THR A 190 -7.10 -5.65 -13.10
N LYS A 191 -7.33 -5.89 -11.81
CA LYS A 191 -6.86 -7.09 -11.10
C LYS A 191 -7.97 -7.73 -10.29
N ILE A 192 -7.80 -8.99 -9.92
CA ILE A 192 -8.70 -9.71 -9.02
C ILE A 192 -7.97 -9.99 -7.71
N VAL A 193 -8.58 -9.60 -6.58
CA VAL A 193 -8.14 -9.95 -5.23
C VAL A 193 -9.18 -10.87 -4.62
N VAL A 194 -8.74 -11.93 -3.97
CA VAL A 194 -9.62 -12.88 -3.27
C VAL A 194 -9.37 -12.82 -1.79
N LYS A 195 -10.38 -13.20 -1.00
CA LYS A 195 -10.30 -13.34 0.44
C LYS A 195 -10.82 -14.71 0.85
N GLN A 196 -10.06 -15.40 1.69
CA GLN A 196 -10.49 -16.62 2.37
C GLN A 196 -9.99 -16.66 3.80
N ASN A 197 -10.86 -16.89 4.80
CA ASN A 197 -10.45 -17.05 6.20
C ASN A 197 -9.57 -15.89 6.73
N ASN A 198 -9.84 -14.66 6.29
CA ASN A 198 -9.02 -13.44 6.53
C ASN A 198 -7.63 -13.41 5.88
N GLU A 199 -7.30 -14.39 5.05
CA GLU A 199 -6.17 -14.35 4.14
C GLU A 199 -6.59 -13.68 2.83
N PHE A 200 -5.62 -13.09 2.15
CA PHE A 200 -5.82 -12.40 0.88
C PHE A 200 -4.75 -12.82 -0.10
N ASP A 201 -5.13 -12.87 -1.37
CA ASP A 201 -4.21 -13.12 -2.47
C ASP A 201 -4.69 -12.39 -3.74
N LEU A 202 -3.76 -12.16 -4.66
CA LEU A 202 -3.95 -11.43 -5.90
C LEU A 202 -3.79 -12.41 -7.06
N TYR A 203 -4.83 -12.51 -7.89
CA TYR A 203 -4.79 -13.32 -9.09
C TYR A 203 -3.74 -12.78 -10.07
N GLN A 204 -2.98 -13.70 -10.68
CA GLN A 204 -1.81 -13.33 -11.47
C GLN A 204 -2.18 -12.63 -12.78
N THR A 205 -3.33 -12.95 -13.39
CA THR A 205 -3.73 -12.38 -14.69
C THR A 205 -4.07 -10.89 -14.59
N ASP A 206 -3.58 -10.13 -15.56
CA ASP A 206 -3.79 -8.69 -15.72
C ASP A 206 -4.90 -8.47 -16.76
N PHE A 207 -5.82 -7.55 -16.49
CA PHE A 207 -6.92 -7.24 -17.40
C PHE A 207 -6.81 -5.81 -17.93
N CYS A 208 -6.72 -5.67 -19.24
CA CYS A 208 -6.50 -4.41 -19.94
C CYS A 208 -7.81 -3.62 -20.14
N ILE A 209 -8.34 -2.97 -19.09
CA ILE A 209 -9.58 -2.15 -19.19
C ILE A 209 -9.27 -0.63 -19.32
N GLY A 210 -8.01 -0.26 -19.14
CA GLY A 210 -7.53 1.12 -19.21
C GLY A 210 -7.35 1.69 -20.61
N SER A 211 -7.54 3.00 -20.76
CA SER A 211 -7.56 3.70 -22.07
C SER A 211 -6.21 3.78 -22.79
N LYS A 212 -5.14 3.24 -22.20
CA LYS A 212 -3.78 3.22 -22.76
C LYS A 212 -3.35 1.85 -23.27
N PHE A 213 -4.19 0.83 -23.11
CA PHE A 213 -3.84 -0.52 -23.53
C PHE A 213 -4.21 -0.77 -24.99
N ILE A 214 -3.41 -1.62 -25.62
CA ILE A 214 -3.70 -2.16 -26.94
C ILE A 214 -4.43 -3.48 -26.72
N MET A 215 -5.62 -3.60 -27.30
CA MET A 215 -6.45 -4.80 -27.20
C MET A 215 -6.15 -5.73 -28.38
N GLU A 216 -5.20 -6.64 -28.21
CA GLU A 216 -4.94 -7.70 -29.19
C GLU A 216 -5.78 -8.96 -28.87
N ALA A 217 -5.61 -10.02 -29.65
CA ALA A 217 -6.44 -11.22 -29.55
C ALA A 217 -6.45 -11.85 -28.15
N ARG A 218 -5.33 -11.79 -27.43
CA ARG A 218 -5.22 -12.33 -26.07
C ARG A 218 -5.96 -11.47 -25.07
N GLU A 219 -5.72 -10.17 -25.06
CA GLU A 219 -6.33 -9.19 -24.15
C GLU A 219 -7.85 -9.14 -24.36
N CYS A 220 -8.31 -9.25 -25.61
CA CYS A 220 -9.74 -9.37 -25.91
C CYS A 220 -10.36 -10.63 -25.29
N SER A 221 -9.64 -11.76 -25.35
CA SER A 221 -10.08 -13.01 -24.72
C SER A 221 -10.10 -12.89 -23.20
N ASP A 222 -9.05 -12.31 -22.61
CA ASP A 222 -8.92 -12.11 -21.16
C ASP A 222 -10.01 -11.16 -20.62
N LEU A 223 -10.37 -10.11 -21.37
CA LEU A 223 -11.50 -9.23 -21.05
C LEU A 223 -12.84 -9.97 -21.02
N CYS A 224 -13.07 -10.85 -21.99
CA CYS A 224 -14.30 -11.65 -22.04
C CYS A 224 -14.34 -12.69 -20.92
N ASP A 225 -13.19 -13.25 -20.59
CA ASP A 225 -12.99 -14.16 -19.48
C ASP A 225 -13.29 -13.49 -18.13
N LEU A 226 -12.86 -12.23 -17.95
CA LEU A 226 -13.24 -11.41 -16.79
C LEU A 226 -14.74 -11.14 -16.73
N TYR A 227 -15.37 -10.84 -17.88
CA TYR A 227 -16.82 -10.65 -17.97
C TYR A 227 -17.57 -11.92 -17.56
N GLU A 228 -17.24 -13.08 -18.14
CA GLU A 228 -17.87 -14.37 -17.80
C GLU A 228 -17.67 -14.72 -16.32
N PHE A 229 -16.46 -14.47 -15.79
CA PHE A 229 -16.15 -14.63 -14.37
C PHE A 229 -17.04 -13.73 -13.50
N TYR A 230 -17.15 -12.45 -13.83
CA TYR A 230 -18.00 -11.51 -13.10
C TYR A 230 -19.46 -11.94 -13.11
N GLN A 231 -20.00 -12.32 -14.27
CA GLN A 231 -21.40 -12.76 -14.37
C GLN A 231 -21.68 -13.97 -13.49
N LYS A 232 -20.73 -14.92 -13.44
CA LYS A 232 -20.84 -16.13 -12.61
C LYS A 232 -20.83 -15.83 -11.11
N PHE A 233 -20.02 -14.87 -10.66
CA PHE A 233 -19.81 -14.56 -9.24
C PHE A 233 -20.39 -13.21 -8.82
N LYS A 234 -21.32 -12.65 -9.60
CA LYS A 234 -21.83 -11.27 -9.45
C LYS A 234 -22.26 -10.89 -8.03
N ARG A 235 -22.86 -11.83 -7.29
CA ARG A 235 -23.33 -11.61 -5.91
C ARG A 235 -22.18 -11.54 -4.88
N ASN A 236 -21.05 -12.17 -5.18
CA ASN A 236 -19.91 -12.27 -4.27
C ASN A 236 -18.84 -11.22 -4.59
N ILE A 237 -18.86 -10.63 -5.79
CA ILE A 237 -17.88 -9.65 -6.24
C ILE A 237 -18.18 -8.25 -5.69
N SER A 238 -17.12 -7.53 -5.32
CA SER A 238 -17.13 -6.09 -5.13
C SER A 238 -16.17 -5.41 -6.11
N CYS A 239 -16.68 -4.51 -6.94
CA CYS A 239 -15.86 -3.73 -7.86
C CYS A 239 -15.38 -2.45 -7.17
N LEU A 240 -14.06 -2.30 -7.02
CA LEU A 240 -13.44 -1.21 -6.29
C LEU A 240 -12.47 -0.40 -7.17
N GLU A 241 -12.38 0.89 -6.88
CA GLU A 241 -11.47 1.85 -7.49
C GLU A 241 -10.58 2.48 -6.40
N PHE A 242 -9.29 2.62 -6.72
CA PHE A 242 -8.26 3.17 -5.83
C PHE A 242 -7.51 4.32 -6.50
N ASN A 243 -6.93 5.20 -5.68
CA ASN A 243 -5.88 6.11 -6.18
C ASN A 243 -4.60 5.31 -6.48
N GLU A 244 -3.66 5.94 -7.19
CA GLU A 244 -2.42 5.28 -7.63
C GLU A 244 -1.57 4.73 -6.46
N ASP A 245 -1.47 5.46 -5.35
CA ASP A 245 -0.66 5.06 -4.19
C ASP A 245 -1.24 3.81 -3.51
N ASP A 246 -2.54 3.82 -3.20
CA ASP A 246 -3.24 2.68 -2.60
C ASP A 246 -3.22 1.46 -3.53
N TYR A 247 -3.43 1.68 -4.82
CA TYR A 247 -3.37 0.61 -5.83
C TYR A 247 -1.98 -0.04 -5.87
N ARG A 248 -0.91 0.76 -5.94
CA ARG A 248 0.48 0.25 -5.93
C ARG A 248 0.83 -0.47 -4.64
N LYS A 249 0.39 0.05 -3.49
CA LYS A 249 0.58 -0.61 -2.19
C LYS A 249 -0.07 -1.99 -2.17
N LEU A 250 -1.29 -2.11 -2.67
CA LEU A 250 -2.01 -3.38 -2.77
C LEU A 250 -1.27 -4.38 -3.68
N LEU A 251 -0.79 -3.94 -4.84
CA LEU A 251 -0.04 -4.80 -5.76
C LEU A 251 1.33 -5.23 -5.22
N SER A 252 1.97 -4.40 -4.39
CA SER A 252 3.28 -4.72 -3.81
C SER A 252 3.27 -5.91 -2.86
N ARG A 253 2.07 -6.30 -2.36
CA ARG A 253 1.87 -7.34 -1.34
C ARG A 253 2.68 -7.13 -0.04
N ASN A 254 3.23 -5.93 0.17
CA ASN A 254 3.98 -5.57 1.38
C ASN A 254 3.09 -4.98 2.49
N TYR A 255 1.86 -4.63 2.15
CA TYR A 255 0.91 -4.01 3.06
C TYR A 255 -0.28 -4.94 3.26
N TYR A 256 -0.89 -4.90 4.45
CA TYR A 256 -1.99 -5.80 4.74
C TYR A 256 -3.21 -5.46 3.87
N PRO A 257 -3.65 -6.35 2.96
CA PRO A 257 -4.61 -5.99 1.92
C PRO A 257 -5.94 -5.46 2.45
N LYS A 258 -6.42 -5.98 3.58
CA LYS A 258 -7.67 -5.53 4.21
C LYS A 258 -7.68 -4.02 4.48
N ASN A 259 -6.60 -3.48 5.03
CA ASN A 259 -6.51 -2.05 5.38
C ASN A 259 -6.66 -1.15 4.15
N ILE A 260 -6.21 -1.63 2.99
CA ILE A 260 -6.31 -0.90 1.73
C ILE A 260 -7.72 -1.09 1.15
N LEU A 261 -8.19 -2.34 1.07
CA LEU A 261 -9.51 -2.68 0.52
C LEU A 261 -10.65 -1.96 1.25
N ASP A 262 -10.57 -1.79 2.58
CA ASP A 262 -11.57 -1.07 3.38
C ASP A 262 -11.67 0.43 3.00
N ARG A 263 -10.65 0.99 2.33
CA ARG A 263 -10.66 2.38 1.81
C ARG A 263 -11.12 2.48 0.36
N GLY A 264 -11.36 1.34 -0.30
CA GLY A 264 -11.74 1.27 -1.71
C GLY A 264 -13.09 1.92 -1.98
N LYS A 265 -13.18 2.69 -3.06
CA LYS A 265 -14.45 3.27 -3.51
C LYS A 265 -15.13 2.35 -4.49
N THR A 266 -16.46 2.34 -4.52
CA THR A 266 -17.22 1.59 -5.53
C THR A 266 -16.84 2.06 -6.94
N SER A 267 -16.40 1.14 -7.79
CA SER A 267 -16.10 1.44 -9.19
C SER A 267 -17.35 1.29 -10.06
N TYR A 268 -18.01 2.40 -10.36
CA TYR A 268 -19.14 2.41 -11.28
C TYR A 268 -18.74 2.08 -12.72
N VAL A 269 -17.51 2.43 -13.12
CA VAL A 269 -16.97 2.08 -14.46
C VAL A 269 -16.91 0.56 -14.62
N LEU A 270 -16.37 -0.16 -13.64
CA LEU A 270 -16.31 -1.62 -13.70
C LEU A 270 -17.70 -2.25 -13.71
N PHE A 271 -18.62 -1.76 -12.88
CA PHE A 271 -20.00 -2.25 -12.88
C PHE A 271 -20.69 -2.03 -14.21
N ASP A 272 -20.63 -0.82 -14.76
CA ASP A 272 -21.27 -0.50 -16.04
C ASP A 272 -20.63 -1.29 -17.18
N LEU A 273 -19.31 -1.47 -17.19
CA LEU A 273 -18.61 -2.29 -18.18
C LEU A 273 -19.07 -3.74 -18.12
N LEU A 274 -19.00 -4.35 -16.94
CA LEU A 274 -19.24 -5.78 -16.75
C LEU A 274 -20.74 -6.12 -16.81
N ASP A 275 -21.63 -5.16 -16.56
CA ASP A 275 -23.08 -5.28 -16.82
C ASP A 275 -23.46 -4.86 -18.26
N LEU A 276 -22.48 -4.49 -19.10
CA LEU A 276 -22.68 -4.06 -20.50
C LEU A 276 -23.65 -2.86 -20.66
N ARG A 277 -23.62 -1.92 -19.70
CA ARG A 277 -24.42 -0.68 -19.74
C ARG A 277 -23.68 0.40 -20.53
N GLU A 278 -24.33 0.90 -21.58
CA GLU A 278 -23.74 1.88 -22.48
C GLU A 278 -24.10 3.33 -22.12
N ASP A 279 -25.04 3.54 -21.19
CA ASP A 279 -25.62 4.85 -20.87
C ASP A 279 -24.58 5.90 -20.44
N ASN A 280 -23.47 5.45 -19.84
CA ASN A 280 -22.40 6.32 -19.33
C ASN A 280 -21.18 6.39 -20.24
N LYS A 281 -21.27 5.92 -21.49
CA LYS A 281 -20.12 5.85 -22.41
C LYS A 281 -19.46 7.20 -22.63
N GLU A 282 -20.22 8.29 -22.78
CA GLU A 282 -19.66 9.64 -22.97
C GLU A 282 -18.82 10.09 -21.76
N LYS A 283 -19.21 9.66 -20.55
CA LYS A 283 -18.50 9.98 -19.31
C LYS A 283 -17.20 9.19 -19.16
N TYR A 284 -17.20 7.93 -19.58
CA TYR A 284 -16.05 7.03 -19.39
C TYR A 284 -15.08 7.02 -20.58
N GLY A 285 -15.49 7.57 -21.72
CA GLY A 285 -14.66 7.73 -22.91
C GLY A 285 -14.81 6.59 -23.93
N GLU A 286 -14.16 6.75 -25.08
CA GLU A 286 -14.33 5.86 -26.23
C GLU A 286 -13.86 4.42 -25.95
N PHE A 287 -12.72 4.27 -25.26
CA PHE A 287 -12.14 2.96 -24.95
C PHE A 287 -13.09 2.06 -24.14
N PHE A 288 -13.88 2.63 -23.24
CA PHE A 288 -14.92 1.89 -22.52
C PHE A 288 -15.95 1.28 -23.47
N GLY A 289 -16.40 2.07 -24.46
CA GLY A 289 -17.32 1.58 -25.49
C GLY A 289 -16.69 0.54 -26.42
N GLU A 290 -15.39 0.64 -26.69
CA GLU A 290 -14.65 -0.41 -27.42
C GLU A 290 -14.61 -1.71 -26.63
N CYS A 291 -14.34 -1.66 -25.32
CA CYS A 291 -14.38 -2.83 -24.45
C CYS A 291 -15.74 -3.54 -24.49
N ILE A 292 -16.85 -2.80 -24.42
CA ILE A 292 -18.20 -3.39 -24.54
C ILE A 292 -18.39 -4.07 -25.90
N LYS A 293 -17.96 -3.43 -27.00
CA LYS A 293 -18.03 -4.00 -28.34
C LYS A 293 -17.22 -5.29 -28.44
N ILE A 294 -16.00 -5.30 -27.91
CA ILE A 294 -15.10 -6.47 -27.88
C ILE A 294 -15.75 -7.62 -27.12
N ILE A 295 -16.36 -7.36 -25.95
CA ILE A 295 -17.06 -8.39 -25.19
C ILE A 295 -18.20 -8.99 -26.03
N LYS A 296 -19.06 -8.14 -26.60
CA LYS A 296 -20.20 -8.58 -27.41
C LYS A 296 -19.77 -9.38 -28.64
N SER A 297 -18.75 -8.93 -29.38
CA SER A 297 -18.28 -9.63 -30.59
C SER A 297 -17.65 -10.97 -30.25
N THR A 298 -16.78 -11.01 -29.24
CA THR A 298 -16.07 -12.24 -28.85
C THR A 298 -17.02 -13.30 -28.29
N LEU A 299 -18.05 -12.91 -27.53
CA LEU A 299 -19.09 -13.82 -27.06
C LEU A 299 -19.85 -14.46 -28.24
N LYS A 300 -20.25 -13.64 -29.22
CA LYS A 300 -20.91 -14.13 -30.44
C LYS A 300 -20.02 -15.12 -31.20
N ASP A 301 -18.73 -14.82 -31.33
CA ASP A 301 -17.76 -15.71 -31.99
C ASP A 301 -17.54 -17.02 -31.22
N ARG A 302 -17.61 -16.99 -29.87
CA ARG A 302 -17.54 -18.19 -29.03
C ARG A 302 -18.81 -19.04 -29.18
N GLU A 303 -19.98 -18.44 -29.25
CA GLU A 303 -21.26 -19.12 -29.47
C GLU A 303 -21.32 -19.80 -30.84
N ASN A 304 -20.93 -19.09 -31.91
CA ASN A 304 -20.88 -19.65 -33.27
C ASN A 304 -19.97 -20.89 -33.33
N ARG A 305 -18.76 -20.79 -32.77
CA ARG A 305 -17.82 -21.92 -32.69
C ARG A 305 -18.34 -23.10 -31.88
N ARG A 306 -19.14 -22.86 -30.84
CA ARG A 306 -19.80 -23.94 -30.06
C ARG A 306 -20.89 -24.63 -30.88
N MET A 307 -21.70 -23.86 -31.61
CA MET A 307 -22.74 -24.41 -32.50
C MET A 307 -22.14 -25.25 -33.62
N GLU A 308 -21.11 -24.76 -34.31
CA GLU A 308 -20.38 -25.51 -35.35
C GLU A 308 -19.83 -26.84 -34.82
N ARG A 309 -19.18 -26.85 -33.64
CA ARG A 309 -18.65 -28.08 -33.04
C ARG A 309 -19.73 -29.09 -32.67
N ASN A 310 -20.88 -28.62 -32.18
CA ASN A 310 -22.01 -29.47 -31.82
C ASN A 310 -22.81 -29.95 -33.05
N SER A 311 -22.60 -29.34 -34.22
CA SER A 311 -23.24 -29.72 -35.49
C SER A 311 -22.45 -30.80 -36.25
N ILE A 312 -21.24 -31.12 -35.78
CA ILE A 312 -20.30 -32.10 -36.37
C ILE A 312 -20.27 -33.41 -35.55
N ASN A 313 -20.92 -33.44 -34.37
CA ASN A 313 -21.14 -34.64 -33.55
C ASN A 313 -22.59 -35.12 -33.66
#